data_AF-A0A842HIB6-F1
#
_entry.id   AF-A0A842HIB6-F1
#
_cell.length_a   1.000
_cell.length_b   1.000
_cell.length_c   1.000
_cell.angle_alpha   90.00
_cell.angle_beta   90.00
_cell.angle_gamma   90.00
#
_symmetry.space_group_name_H-M   'P 1'
#
loop_
_entity.id
_entity.type
_entity.pdbx_description
1 polymer ?
#
loop_
_entity_poly.entity_id
_entity_poly.type
_entity_poly.pdbx_seq_one_letter_code
_entity_poly.pdbx_strand_id
1 'polypeptide(L)'
;MSRLGVDGMVGVFELFNEQLPSQGLIASFGKIIGASFIEASKQRNRSYENEQIKRGEVPERIAKRSSRARRKDLDASWTQKNHVSYFGYKNHVKVDAASKLIDTFTLTHAAIHDSQPVGGLRHESDRETVLWADSTDVGPFIAALLKGFAMLANICEKGTAIRPLSREQKRANKEKSLASEIS
;
A
#
# COMPACT_ATOMS: atom_id res chain seq x y z
N MET A 1 19.77 -21.08 11.95
CA MET A 1 19.65 -19.87 11.12
C MET A 1 18.69 -18.92 11.83
N SER A 2 19.19 -17.83 12.40
CA SER A 2 18.34 -16.82 13.06
C SER A 2 17.47 -16.12 12.00
N ARG A 3 16.20 -15.87 12.32
CA ARG A 3 15.33 -15.05 11.47
C ARG A 3 15.80 -13.60 11.56
N LEU A 4 15.83 -12.89 10.43
CA LEU A 4 16.30 -11.50 10.34
C LEU A 4 15.42 -10.49 11.09
N GLY A 5 14.20 -10.87 11.48
CA GLY A 5 13.24 -9.92 12.07
C GLY A 5 12.76 -8.89 11.05
N VAL A 6 11.93 -7.94 11.48
CA VAL A 6 11.41 -6.87 10.60
C VAL A 6 12.56 -5.96 10.16
N ASP A 7 13.34 -5.46 11.12
CA ASP A 7 14.44 -4.53 10.84
C ASP A 7 15.51 -5.13 9.93
N GLY A 8 15.84 -6.42 10.10
CA GLY A 8 16.78 -7.09 9.22
C GLY A 8 16.24 -7.32 7.81
N MET A 9 14.93 -7.55 7.64
CA MET A 9 14.31 -7.63 6.31
C MET A 9 14.27 -6.27 5.62
N VAL A 10 13.97 -5.21 6.37
CA VAL A 10 14.02 -3.82 5.86
C VAL A 10 15.44 -3.48 5.43
N GLY A 11 16.44 -3.76 6.26
CA GLY A 11 17.84 -3.48 5.93
C GLY A 11 18.33 -4.26 4.69
N VAL A 12 17.93 -5.52 4.52
CA VAL A 12 18.26 -6.27 3.29
C VAL A 12 17.60 -5.66 2.06
N PHE A 13 16.36 -5.20 2.17
CA PHE A 13 15.65 -4.54 1.08
C PHE A 13 16.31 -3.20 0.71
N GLU A 14 16.68 -2.38 1.70
CA GLU A 14 17.38 -1.11 1.50
C GLU A 14 18.74 -1.34 0.81
N LEU A 15 19.54 -2.28 1.30
CA LEU A 15 20.83 -2.64 0.70
C LEU A 15 20.69 -3.14 -0.74
N PHE A 16 19.65 -3.92 -1.03
CA PHE A 16 19.36 -4.35 -2.39
C PHE A 16 19.01 -3.14 -3.28
N ASN A 17 18.15 -2.25 -2.79
CA ASN A 17 17.71 -1.07 -3.54
C ASN A 17 18.83 -0.05 -3.78
N GLU A 18 19.80 0.08 -2.89
CA GLU A 18 21.00 0.90 -3.09
C GLU A 18 21.84 0.46 -4.31
N GLN A 19 21.81 -0.84 -4.65
CA GLN A 19 22.57 -1.35 -5.80
C GLN A 19 21.89 -1.03 -7.14
N LEU A 20 20.56 -0.88 -7.16
CA LEU A 20 19.77 -0.77 -8.39
C LEU A 20 20.08 0.48 -9.23
N PRO A 21 20.26 1.70 -8.66
CA PRO A 21 20.61 2.88 -9.43
C PRO A 21 21.96 2.74 -10.16
N SER A 22 22.97 2.16 -9.51
CA SER A 22 24.30 2.00 -10.12
C SER A 22 24.29 1.07 -11.34
N GLN A 23 23.29 0.19 -11.44
CA GLN A 23 23.08 -0.69 -12.59
C GLN A 23 22.05 -0.14 -13.60
N GLY A 24 21.55 1.09 -13.38
CA GLY A 24 20.53 1.70 -14.23
C GLY A 24 19.16 1.01 -14.17
N LEU A 25 18.92 0.19 -13.13
CA LEU A 25 17.68 -0.56 -12.96
C LEU A 25 16.58 0.26 -12.29
N ILE A 26 16.90 1.37 -11.63
CA ILE A 26 15.93 2.40 -11.24
C ILE A 26 16.32 3.68 -11.94
N ALA A 27 15.52 4.11 -12.91
CA ALA A 27 15.89 5.19 -13.82
C ALA A 27 14.99 6.44 -13.68
N SER A 28 14.08 6.47 -12.71
CA SER A 28 13.26 7.64 -12.36
C SER A 28 12.44 8.21 -13.53
N PHE A 29 12.14 7.42 -14.56
CA PHE A 29 11.24 7.83 -15.66
C PHE A 29 9.78 8.03 -15.21
N GLY A 30 9.49 7.69 -13.97
CA GLY A 30 8.30 8.03 -13.22
C GLY A 30 7.94 6.91 -12.25
N LYS A 31 6.84 7.12 -11.52
CA LYS A 31 6.52 6.33 -10.33
C LYS A 31 5.10 5.84 -10.38
N ILE A 32 4.91 4.57 -10.05
CA ILE A 32 3.59 3.97 -9.87
C ILE A 32 3.36 3.80 -8.37
N ILE A 33 2.22 4.25 -7.88
CA ILE A 33 1.78 3.99 -6.50
C ILE A 33 0.57 3.07 -6.55
N GLY A 34 0.56 2.09 -5.66
CA GLY A 34 -0.59 1.21 -5.47
C GLY A 34 -0.52 0.47 -4.15
N ALA A 35 -1.65 -0.16 -3.80
CA ALA A 35 -1.78 -0.97 -2.59
C ALA A 35 -2.31 -2.36 -2.90
N SER A 36 -1.72 -3.39 -2.29
CA SER A 36 -2.17 -4.78 -2.38
C SER A 36 -2.48 -5.36 -1.01
N PHE A 37 -3.42 -6.31 -0.95
CA PHE A 37 -3.78 -6.99 0.29
C PHE A 37 -2.82 -8.14 0.59
N ILE A 38 -2.41 -8.26 1.84
CA ILE A 38 -1.74 -9.44 2.38
C ILE A 38 -2.70 -10.08 3.38
N GLU A 39 -3.29 -11.21 3.00
CA GLU A 39 -4.25 -11.92 3.85
C GLU A 39 -3.54 -12.67 4.98
N ALA A 40 -4.02 -12.42 6.20
CA ALA A 40 -3.65 -13.16 7.39
C ALA A 40 -4.70 -14.25 7.70
N SER A 41 -4.34 -15.18 8.57
CA SER A 41 -5.28 -16.19 9.06
C SER A 41 -6.46 -15.54 9.79
N LYS A 42 -7.67 -15.71 9.24
CA LYS A 42 -8.91 -15.13 9.79
C LYS A 42 -9.14 -15.57 11.23
N GLN A 43 -9.23 -14.58 12.13
CA GLN A 43 -9.30 -14.82 13.57
C GLN A 43 -10.75 -14.95 14.05
N ARG A 44 -11.07 -16.07 14.72
CA ARG A 44 -12.36 -16.24 15.42
C ARG A 44 -12.29 -15.58 16.80
N ASN A 45 -12.86 -14.38 16.88
CA ASN A 45 -12.97 -13.54 18.08
C ASN A 45 -14.44 -13.18 18.32
N ARG A 46 -14.81 -12.91 19.56
CA ARG A 46 -16.12 -12.33 19.89
C ARG A 46 -16.13 -10.83 19.55
N SER A 47 -17.33 -10.24 19.37
CA SER A 47 -17.46 -8.82 19.03
C SER A 47 -16.74 -7.90 20.01
N TYR A 48 -16.95 -8.09 21.32
CA TYR A 48 -16.29 -7.28 22.36
C TYR A 48 -14.75 -7.45 22.37
N GLU A 49 -14.25 -8.64 22.00
CA GLU A 49 -12.80 -8.88 21.88
C GLU A 49 -12.22 -8.09 20.71
N ASN A 50 -12.96 -7.99 19.59
CA ASN A 50 -12.53 -7.17 18.46
C ASN A 50 -12.50 -5.68 18.81
N GLU A 51 -13.43 -5.19 19.63
CA GLU A 51 -13.40 -3.81 20.10
C GLU A 51 -12.20 -3.52 21.00
N GLN A 52 -11.85 -4.45 21.89
CA GLN A 52 -10.64 -4.37 22.71
C GLN A 52 -9.39 -4.33 21.83
N ILE A 53 -9.27 -5.25 20.87
CA ILE A 53 -8.13 -5.32 19.93
C ILE A 53 -8.00 -4.02 19.13
N LYS A 54 -9.12 -3.44 18.67
CA LYS A 54 -9.11 -2.13 17.97
C LYS A 54 -8.60 -0.97 18.83
N ARG A 55 -8.68 -1.09 20.17
CA ARG A 55 -8.10 -0.11 21.12
C ARG A 55 -6.65 -0.43 21.50
N GLY A 56 -6.03 -1.45 20.89
CA GLY A 56 -4.69 -1.92 21.24
C GLY A 56 -4.65 -2.78 22.51
N GLU A 57 -5.80 -3.20 23.02
CA GLU A 57 -5.88 -4.04 24.22
C GLU A 57 -5.79 -5.52 23.84
N VAL A 58 -5.18 -6.34 24.72
CA VAL A 58 -5.18 -7.80 24.57
C VAL A 58 -6.34 -8.39 25.37
N PRO A 59 -7.33 -9.04 24.73
CA PRO A 59 -8.43 -9.67 25.44
C PRO A 59 -7.98 -10.72 26.45
N GLU A 60 -8.61 -10.72 27.62
CA GLU A 60 -8.22 -11.59 28.74
C GLU A 60 -8.20 -13.08 28.36
N ARG A 61 -9.16 -13.53 27.53
CA ARG A 61 -9.25 -14.91 27.04
C ARG A 61 -8.06 -15.31 26.14
N ILE A 62 -7.42 -14.33 25.50
CA ILE A 62 -6.21 -14.51 24.69
C ILE A 62 -4.99 -14.49 25.61
N ALA A 63 -4.89 -13.50 26.51
CA ALA A 63 -3.79 -13.36 27.46
C ALA A 63 -3.63 -14.58 28.39
N LYS A 64 -4.73 -15.14 28.90
CA LYS A 64 -4.74 -16.30 29.83
C LYS A 64 -4.15 -17.60 29.25
N ARG A 65 -3.98 -17.73 27.92
CA ARG A 65 -3.46 -18.96 27.29
C ARG A 65 -2.36 -18.62 26.31
N SER A 66 -1.10 -18.90 26.68
CA SER A 66 0.08 -18.68 25.83
C SER A 66 -0.03 -19.31 24.44
N SER A 67 -0.61 -20.51 24.33
CA SER A 67 -0.84 -21.18 23.03
C SER A 67 -1.89 -20.48 22.16
N ARG A 68 -2.86 -19.78 22.76
CA ARG A 68 -3.83 -18.97 22.02
C ARG A 68 -3.19 -17.66 21.59
N ALA A 69 -2.51 -16.97 22.49
CA ALA A 69 -1.79 -15.73 22.18
C ALA A 69 -0.84 -15.90 20.97
N ARG A 70 -0.02 -16.97 20.96
CA ARG A 70 0.89 -17.26 19.82
C ARG A 70 0.22 -17.50 18.47
N ARG A 71 -1.08 -17.79 18.42
CA ARG A 71 -1.84 -18.01 17.17
C ARG A 71 -2.67 -16.79 16.76
N LYS A 72 -2.76 -15.78 17.62
CA LYS A 72 -3.53 -14.56 17.36
C LYS A 72 -2.59 -13.52 16.79
N ASP A 73 -2.95 -13.04 15.60
CA ASP A 73 -2.45 -11.79 15.08
C ASP A 73 -3.42 -10.70 15.55
N LEU A 74 -2.94 -9.79 16.39
CA LEU A 74 -3.72 -8.69 16.97
C LEU A 74 -3.52 -7.37 16.19
N ASP A 75 -2.52 -7.32 15.30
CA ASP A 75 -2.18 -6.14 14.51
C ASP A 75 -2.95 -6.14 13.17
N ALA A 76 -3.30 -7.32 12.67
CA ALA A 76 -4.18 -7.49 11.50
C ALA A 76 -5.59 -6.93 11.74
N SER A 77 -6.19 -6.35 10.69
CA SER A 77 -7.55 -5.78 10.76
C SER A 77 -8.42 -6.23 9.60
N TRP A 78 -9.74 -6.07 9.78
CA TRP A 78 -10.73 -6.33 8.75
C TRP A 78 -10.94 -5.10 7.86
N THR A 79 -11.17 -5.34 6.58
CA THR A 79 -11.69 -4.33 5.65
C THR A 79 -12.56 -4.98 4.58
N GLN A 80 -13.33 -4.16 3.85
CA GLN A 80 -14.18 -4.63 2.77
C GLN A 80 -13.89 -3.86 1.48
N LYS A 81 -13.62 -4.58 0.38
CA LYS A 81 -13.45 -4.02 -0.96
C LYS A 81 -14.31 -4.83 -1.92
N ASN A 82 -15.14 -4.15 -2.73
CA ASN A 82 -16.02 -4.78 -3.72
C ASN A 82 -16.87 -5.93 -3.16
N HIS A 83 -17.51 -5.71 -2.00
CA HIS A 83 -18.29 -6.72 -1.27
C HIS A 83 -17.50 -7.93 -0.72
N VAL A 84 -16.19 -8.00 -0.96
CA VAL A 84 -15.31 -9.04 -0.41
C VAL A 84 -14.65 -8.53 0.87
N SER A 85 -14.63 -9.37 1.90
CA SER A 85 -14.00 -9.07 3.19
C SER A 85 -12.59 -9.63 3.27
N TYR A 86 -11.63 -8.77 3.58
CA TYR A 86 -10.21 -9.10 3.75
C TYR A 86 -9.83 -8.96 5.21
N PHE A 87 -8.98 -9.86 5.71
CA PHE A 87 -8.39 -9.78 7.06
C PHE A 87 -6.88 -9.87 6.93
N GLY A 88 -6.17 -8.87 7.44
CA GLY A 88 -4.71 -8.83 7.35
C GLY A 88 -4.16 -7.42 7.22
N TYR A 89 -3.30 -7.24 6.23
CA TYR A 89 -2.52 -6.04 5.98
C TYR A 89 -2.70 -5.52 4.56
N LYS A 90 -2.21 -4.31 4.33
CA LYS A 90 -1.98 -3.73 3.00
C LYS A 90 -0.50 -3.41 2.84
N ASN A 91 0.02 -3.73 1.68
CA ASN A 91 1.34 -3.29 1.24
C ASN A 91 1.17 -2.15 0.24
N HIS A 92 1.55 -0.94 0.67
CA HIS A 92 1.57 0.25 -0.16
C HIS A 92 2.95 0.36 -0.78
N VAL A 93 3.04 0.32 -2.11
CA VAL A 93 4.32 0.30 -2.83
C VAL A 93 4.45 1.53 -3.72
N LYS A 94 5.68 2.04 -3.82
CA LYS A 94 6.13 2.90 -4.91
C LYS A 94 7.04 2.08 -5.80
N VAL A 95 6.72 2.06 -7.09
CA VAL A 95 7.38 1.26 -8.10
C VAL A 95 7.96 2.18 -9.17
N ASP A 96 9.17 1.88 -9.64
CA ASP A 96 9.74 2.55 -10.81
C ASP A 96 8.99 2.12 -12.07
N ALA A 97 8.45 3.09 -12.82
CA ALA A 97 7.51 2.80 -13.90
C ALA A 97 8.15 2.04 -15.08
N ALA A 98 9.46 2.19 -15.28
CA ALA A 98 10.21 1.58 -16.37
C ALA A 98 10.62 0.14 -16.05
N SER A 99 11.26 -0.07 -14.90
CA SER A 99 11.78 -1.38 -14.49
C SER A 99 10.76 -2.27 -13.79
N LYS A 100 9.67 -1.67 -13.28
CA LYS A 100 8.69 -2.32 -12.39
C LYS A 100 9.26 -2.82 -11.06
N LEU A 101 10.46 -2.38 -10.68
CA LEU A 101 11.05 -2.69 -9.39
C LEU A 101 10.46 -1.81 -8.29
N ILE A 102 10.28 -2.40 -7.09
CA ILE A 102 9.80 -1.69 -5.91
C ILE A 102 10.92 -0.79 -5.41
N ASP A 103 10.67 0.52 -5.46
CA ASP A 103 11.57 1.57 -4.95
C ASP A 103 11.46 1.65 -3.43
N THR A 104 10.22 1.65 -2.90
CA THR A 104 9.96 1.65 -1.47
C THR A 104 8.56 1.12 -1.17
N PHE A 105 8.32 0.72 0.07
CA PHE A 105 7.04 0.18 0.51
C PHE A 105 6.70 0.61 1.93
N THR A 106 5.43 0.46 2.30
CA THR A 106 4.94 0.67 3.66
C THR A 106 3.84 -0.33 3.94
N LEU A 107 3.95 -1.04 5.05
CA LEU A 107 2.93 -1.98 5.51
C LEU A 107 2.01 -1.31 6.51
N THR A 108 0.71 -1.51 6.33
CA THR A 108 -0.30 -1.12 7.31
C THR A 108 -1.27 -2.26 7.55
N HIS A 109 -2.00 -2.22 8.66
CA HIS A 109 -3.16 -3.10 8.80
C HIS A 109 -4.22 -2.77 7.72
N ALA A 110 -5.03 -3.74 7.31
CA ALA A 110 -5.88 -3.63 6.12
C ALA A 110 -6.98 -2.55 6.19
N ALA A 111 -7.38 -2.10 7.38
CA ALA A 111 -8.39 -1.06 7.56
C ALA A 111 -7.91 0.35 7.15
N ILE A 112 -6.60 0.59 7.03
CA ILE A 112 -6.08 1.89 6.58
C ILE A 112 -6.48 2.13 5.12
N HIS A 113 -6.94 3.34 4.81
CA HIS A 113 -7.31 3.75 3.45
C HIS A 113 -6.06 3.98 2.59
N ASP A 114 -6.11 3.60 1.32
CA ASP A 114 -4.93 3.54 0.42
C ASP A 114 -4.24 4.90 0.24
N SER A 115 -5.00 5.99 0.34
CA SER A 115 -4.47 7.36 0.22
C SER A 115 -3.72 7.92 1.44
N GLN A 116 -3.66 7.22 2.57
CA GLN A 116 -2.99 7.70 3.79
C GLN A 116 -1.48 7.41 3.84
N PRO A 117 -0.98 6.20 3.56
CA PRO A 117 0.40 5.81 3.88
C PRO A 117 1.47 6.30 2.89
N VAL A 118 1.15 7.31 2.08
CA VAL A 118 1.98 7.79 0.96
C VAL A 118 3.13 8.69 1.43
N GLY A 119 3.08 9.19 2.67
CA GLY A 119 4.08 10.12 3.21
C GLY A 119 5.52 9.57 3.20
N GLY A 120 5.69 8.25 3.37
CA GLY A 120 7.00 7.58 3.36
C GLY A 120 7.57 7.30 1.97
N LEU A 121 6.82 7.58 0.90
CA LEU A 121 7.18 7.23 -0.48
C LEU A 121 7.93 8.36 -1.21
N ARG A 122 8.43 9.37 -0.49
CA ARG A 122 9.04 10.58 -1.09
C ARG A 122 10.54 10.38 -1.31
N HIS A 123 11.02 10.68 -2.51
CA HIS A 123 12.46 10.74 -2.78
C HIS A 123 12.81 11.90 -3.71
N GLU A 124 13.96 12.55 -3.53
CA GLU A 124 14.37 13.72 -4.34
C GLU A 124 14.46 13.41 -5.84
N SER A 125 14.79 12.16 -6.19
CA SER A 125 14.82 11.71 -7.58
C SER A 125 13.44 11.64 -8.25
N ASP A 126 12.34 11.80 -7.50
CA ASP A 126 10.97 11.78 -8.05
C ASP A 126 10.58 13.13 -8.70
N ARG A 127 11.41 14.18 -8.56
CA ARG A 127 11.11 15.52 -9.08
C ARG A 127 10.90 15.53 -10.59
N GLU A 128 9.88 16.27 -11.03
CA GLU A 128 9.56 16.51 -12.45
C GLU A 128 9.27 15.22 -13.25
N THR A 129 8.92 14.13 -12.56
CA THR A 129 8.55 12.86 -13.18
C THR A 129 7.04 12.69 -13.29
N VAL A 130 6.58 11.61 -13.93
CA VAL A 130 5.15 11.26 -14.01
C VAL A 130 4.78 10.34 -12.84
N LEU A 131 3.65 10.63 -12.18
CA LEU A 131 3.07 9.77 -11.15
C LEU A 131 1.81 9.07 -11.68
N TRP A 132 1.82 7.75 -11.71
CA TRP A 132 0.65 6.93 -11.96
C TRP A 132 0.06 6.40 -10.66
N ALA A 133 -1.27 6.43 -10.52
CA ALA A 133 -1.98 5.90 -9.37
C ALA A 133 -3.46 5.61 -9.68
N ASP A 134 -4.09 4.73 -8.90
CA ASP A 134 -5.55 4.62 -8.92
C ASP A 134 -6.18 5.82 -8.19
N SER A 135 -7.44 6.09 -8.54
CA SER A 135 -8.28 7.02 -7.80
C SER A 135 -8.36 6.76 -6.29
N THR A 136 -8.25 5.51 -5.84
CA THR A 136 -8.31 5.15 -4.41
C THR A 136 -7.06 5.54 -3.64
N ASP A 137 -5.93 5.64 -4.32
CA ASP A 137 -4.65 6.03 -3.73
C ASP A 137 -4.55 7.55 -3.58
N VAL A 138 -5.44 8.31 -4.22
CA VAL A 138 -5.41 9.76 -4.22
C VAL A 138 -6.01 10.35 -2.94
N GLY A 139 -5.23 11.21 -2.30
CA GLY A 139 -5.64 11.98 -1.13
C GLY A 139 -4.69 13.15 -0.88
N PRO A 140 -4.77 13.79 0.31
CA PRO A 140 -3.96 14.95 0.64
C PRO A 140 -2.45 14.71 0.49
N PHE A 141 -1.97 13.50 0.78
CA PHE A 141 -0.55 13.16 0.67
C PHE A 141 -0.06 13.10 -0.78
N ILE A 142 -0.80 12.44 -1.68
CA ILE A 142 -0.49 12.41 -3.12
C ILE A 142 -0.55 13.82 -3.72
N ALA A 143 -1.56 14.61 -3.35
CA ALA A 143 -1.66 15.99 -3.82
C ALA A 143 -0.46 16.84 -3.39
N ALA A 144 0.01 16.66 -2.15
CA ALA A 144 1.22 17.31 -1.66
C ALA A 144 2.50 16.81 -2.36
N LEU A 145 2.58 15.51 -2.68
CA LEU A 145 3.68 14.92 -3.44
C LEU A 145 3.78 15.52 -4.85
N LEU A 146 2.67 15.50 -5.59
CA LEU A 146 2.57 16.06 -6.94
C LEU A 146 3.02 17.51 -6.97
N LYS A 147 2.53 18.33 -6.03
CA LYS A 147 2.87 19.75 -5.94
C LYS A 147 4.32 19.97 -5.50
N GLY A 148 4.78 19.29 -4.46
CA GLY A 148 6.10 19.49 -3.86
C GLY A 148 7.25 19.08 -4.79
N PHE A 149 7.00 18.10 -5.65
CA PHE A 149 7.99 17.54 -6.58
C PHE A 149 7.73 17.95 -8.03
N ALA A 150 6.74 18.82 -8.29
CA ALA A 150 6.35 19.23 -9.64
C ALA A 150 6.08 18.04 -10.60
N MET A 151 5.49 16.97 -10.07
CA MET A 151 5.21 15.75 -10.85
C MET A 151 3.97 15.93 -11.71
N LEU A 152 3.97 15.28 -12.88
CA LEU A 152 2.80 15.19 -13.75
C LEU A 152 1.89 14.05 -13.30
N ALA A 153 0.63 14.37 -13.01
CA ALA A 153 -0.33 13.38 -12.52
C ALA A 153 -0.95 12.58 -13.68
N ASN A 154 -0.74 11.27 -13.69
CA ASN A 154 -1.41 10.33 -14.59
C ASN A 154 -2.30 9.35 -13.83
N ILE A 155 -3.37 9.90 -13.26
CA ILE A 155 -4.22 9.24 -12.26
C ILE A 155 -5.55 8.82 -12.88
N CYS A 156 -6.05 7.64 -12.52
CA CYS A 156 -7.37 7.17 -12.94
C CYS A 156 -8.50 8.04 -12.35
N GLU A 157 -9.48 8.36 -13.18
CA GLU A 157 -10.65 9.13 -12.74
C GLU A 157 -11.70 8.24 -12.09
N LYS A 158 -12.34 8.72 -11.03
CA LYS A 158 -13.41 7.99 -10.32
C LYS A 158 -14.78 8.49 -10.74
N GLY A 159 -15.61 7.58 -11.25
CA GLY A 159 -17.03 7.85 -11.46
C GLY A 159 -17.78 7.88 -10.13
N THR A 160 -18.86 8.66 -10.06
CA THR A 160 -19.80 8.66 -8.94
C THR A 160 -21.19 8.25 -9.43
N ALA A 161 -22.10 7.92 -8.50
CA ALA A 161 -23.47 7.57 -8.86
C ALA A 161 -24.18 8.69 -9.65
N ILE A 162 -23.88 9.95 -9.33
CA ILE A 162 -24.47 11.13 -9.96
C ILE A 162 -23.73 11.50 -11.25
N ARG A 163 -22.41 11.27 -11.29
CA ARG A 163 -21.55 11.58 -12.45
C ARG A 163 -20.77 10.33 -12.87
N PRO A 164 -21.36 9.47 -13.72
CA PRO A 164 -20.65 8.31 -14.25
C PRO A 164 -19.53 8.74 -15.21
N LEU A 165 -18.52 7.90 -15.35
CA LEU A 165 -17.43 8.14 -16.31
C LEU A 165 -17.96 8.10 -17.75
N SER A 166 -17.54 9.06 -18.56
CA SER A 166 -17.76 9.07 -20.01
C SER A 166 -17.02 7.90 -20.69
N ARG A 167 -17.39 7.60 -21.95
CA ARG A 167 -16.68 6.57 -22.73
C ARG A 167 -15.19 6.91 -22.90
N GLU A 168 -14.88 8.18 -23.09
CA GLU A 168 -13.51 8.68 -23.22
C GLU A 168 -12.74 8.51 -21.91
N GLN A 169 -13.32 8.90 -20.78
CA GLN A 169 -12.69 8.73 -19.46
C GLN A 169 -12.43 7.24 -19.15
N LYS A 170 -13.37 6.34 -19.50
CA LYS A 170 -13.17 4.89 -19.34
C LYS A 170 -12.01 4.38 -20.20
N ARG A 171 -11.91 4.84 -21.45
CA ARG A 171 -10.79 4.48 -22.34
C ARG A 171 -9.46 5.00 -21.79
N ALA A 172 -9.41 6.26 -21.39
CA ALA A 172 -8.22 6.86 -20.79
C ALA A 172 -7.81 6.12 -19.51
N ASN A 173 -8.75 5.80 -18.62
CA ASN A 173 -8.47 4.99 -17.42
C ASN A 173 -7.92 3.60 -17.76
N LYS A 174 -8.40 2.96 -18.83
CA LYS A 174 -7.87 1.67 -19.28
C LYS A 174 -6.41 1.78 -19.70
N GLU A 175 -6.07 2.82 -20.47
CA GLU A 175 -4.69 3.09 -20.89
C GLU A 175 -3.78 3.40 -19.68
N LYS A 176 -4.27 4.22 -18.73
CA LYS A 176 -3.57 4.51 -17.47
C LYS A 176 -3.34 3.27 -16.62
N SER A 177 -4.35 2.41 -16.51
CA SER A 177 -4.28 1.15 -15.74
C SER A 177 -3.25 0.20 -16.37
N LEU A 178 -3.23 0.08 -17.70
CA LEU A 178 -2.27 -0.76 -18.40
C LEU A 178 -0.82 -0.27 -18.19
N ALA A 179 -0.61 1.05 -18.21
CA ALA A 179 0.70 1.64 -17.96
C ALA A 179 1.17 1.48 -16.50
N SER A 180 0.23 1.40 -15.56
CA SER A 180 0.47 1.29 -14.12
C SER A 180 0.36 -0.12 -13.56
N GLU A 181 0.18 -1.13 -14.42
CA GLU A 181 0.14 -2.52 -14.01
C GLU A 181 1.52 -2.94 -13.48
N ILE A 182 1.52 -3.49 -12.25
CA ILE A 182 2.68 -4.07 -11.60
C ILE A 182 2.53 -5.58 -11.78
N SER A 183 3.33 -6.15 -12.70
CA SER A 183 3.33 -7.59 -13.03
C SER A 183 3.97 -8.45 -11.95
#